data_AF-A0A7W4JT78-F1
#
_entry.id   AF-A0A7W4JT78-F1
#
_cell.length_a   1.000
_cell.length_b   1.000
_cell.length_c   1.000
_cell.angle_alpha   90.00
_cell.angle_beta   90.00
_cell.angle_gamma   90.00
#
_symmetry.space_group_name_H-M   'P 1'
#
loop_
_entity.id
_entity.type
_entity.pdbx_description
1 polymer ?
#
loop_
_entity_poly.entity_id
_entity_poly.type
_entity_poly.pdbx_seq_one_letter_code
_entity_poly.pdbx_strand_id
1 'polypeptide(L)'
;MRAPVSLERKVRFLSRPQSYAGASETVVARETHMSWVFLAGPRVYKLKKPVRFPYLDFSTLDRRADACRAEDRLNRRLAPDVYLGVVPLVEGASGLAIGGAGRVVDWLVVMRRLDDGGFLQSALSAHAVQPSQLDRLAAVLASFYAHASPLSVRGSADALRMSWRKALSRNRRVLQDLRFHLPRGMVARVDGIQTRFLNRRFGVILARARAGRIVDAHGDLRPEHIWLDGRVSIIDRLEFDPALRALDPLDEIAFLQLECTRLGAAWAGERIGRHLRSALHGRHVGGLPLFYRSYRAMLRARLAIMHLCDTRPRTPEKWPRQARAYLRLALFDALKLDRLENAALPAP
;
A
#
# COMPACT_ATOMS: atom_id res chain seq x y z
N MET A 1 -5.91 32.53 -23.66
CA MET A 1 -5.42 31.23 -23.12
C MET A 1 -6.29 30.11 -23.67
N ARG A 2 -5.72 29.06 -24.30
CA ARG A 2 -6.51 27.88 -24.73
C ARG A 2 -7.10 27.17 -23.51
N ALA A 3 -8.34 26.68 -23.63
CA ALA A 3 -9.00 25.95 -22.57
C ALA A 3 -8.20 24.70 -22.15
N PRO A 4 -8.19 24.33 -20.86
CA PRO A 4 -7.56 23.10 -20.40
C PRO A 4 -8.24 21.89 -21.03
N VAL A 5 -7.45 20.91 -21.46
CA VAL A 5 -7.98 19.64 -21.99
C VAL A 5 -8.60 18.87 -20.83
N SER A 6 -9.89 18.54 -20.95
CA SER A 6 -10.64 17.83 -19.90
C SER A 6 -10.10 16.42 -19.65
N LEU A 7 -10.34 15.89 -18.45
CA LEU A 7 -9.96 14.52 -18.11
C LEU A 7 -10.63 13.51 -19.05
N GLU A 8 -11.92 13.71 -19.37
CA GLU A 8 -12.69 12.84 -20.26
C GLU A 8 -12.08 12.79 -21.67
N ARG A 9 -11.63 13.94 -22.19
CA ARG A 9 -10.96 14.00 -23.50
C ARG A 9 -9.62 13.27 -23.49
N LYS A 10 -8.84 13.38 -22.40
CA LYS A 10 -7.57 12.64 -22.22
C LYS A 10 -7.81 11.14 -22.12
N VAL A 11 -8.77 10.71 -21.31
CA VAL A 11 -9.14 9.30 -21.14
C VAL A 11 -9.64 8.72 -22.46
N ARG A 12 -10.54 9.41 -23.17
CA ARG A 12 -11.03 8.97 -24.48
C ARG A 12 -9.91 8.79 -25.49
N PHE A 13 -8.93 9.69 -25.51
CA PHE A 13 -7.74 9.53 -26.35
C PHE A 13 -6.96 8.29 -25.94
N LEU A 14 -6.54 8.18 -24.67
CA LEU A 14 -5.73 7.07 -24.19
C LEU A 14 -6.45 5.71 -24.24
N SER A 15 -7.78 5.67 -24.32
CA SER A 15 -8.52 4.42 -24.54
C SER A 15 -8.50 3.92 -25.99
N ARG A 16 -7.96 4.68 -26.95
CA ARG A 16 -7.91 4.29 -28.36
C ARG A 16 -6.60 3.58 -28.68
N PRO A 17 -6.63 2.43 -29.37
CA PRO A 17 -5.39 1.75 -29.73
C PRO A 17 -4.48 2.56 -30.66
N GLN A 18 -5.06 3.43 -31.51
CA GLN A 18 -4.33 4.32 -32.41
C GLN A 18 -3.50 5.40 -31.69
N SER A 19 -3.71 5.60 -30.39
CA SER A 19 -2.93 6.55 -29.58
C SER A 19 -1.53 6.04 -29.24
N TYR A 20 -1.24 4.77 -29.50
CA TYR A 20 0.00 4.12 -29.13
C TYR A 20 0.79 3.71 -30.38
N ALA A 21 2.11 3.97 -30.38
CA ALA A 21 3.00 3.49 -31.42
C ALA A 21 3.00 1.95 -31.46
N GLY A 22 2.86 1.37 -32.66
CA GLY A 22 2.81 -0.09 -32.85
C GLY A 22 1.44 -0.72 -32.65
N ALA A 23 0.35 0.02 -32.92
CA ALA A 23 -1.05 -0.43 -33.08
C ALA A 23 -1.38 -1.78 -32.41
N SER A 24 -1.49 -1.79 -31.08
CA SER A 24 -2.13 -2.92 -30.38
C SER A 24 -3.60 -2.99 -30.82
N GLU A 25 -4.20 -4.16 -30.97
CA GLU A 25 -5.60 -4.25 -31.39
C GLU A 25 -6.59 -3.76 -30.31
N THR A 26 -6.20 -3.82 -29.03
CA THR A 26 -7.08 -3.46 -27.91
C THR A 26 -6.35 -2.70 -26.80
N VAL A 27 -7.09 -1.79 -26.15
CA VAL A 27 -6.63 -1.06 -24.95
C VAL A 27 -7.62 -1.30 -23.84
N VAL A 28 -7.14 -1.82 -22.71
CA VAL A 28 -7.97 -1.99 -21.50
C VAL A 28 -7.73 -0.79 -20.59
N ALA A 29 -8.77 0.01 -20.36
CA ALA A 29 -8.74 1.12 -19.42
C ALA A 29 -9.28 0.68 -18.05
N ARG A 30 -8.45 0.78 -17.01
CA ARG A 30 -8.81 0.50 -15.61
C ARG A 30 -8.77 1.80 -14.82
N GLU A 31 -9.90 2.16 -14.21
CA GLU A 31 -9.98 3.32 -13.33
C GLU A 31 -9.70 2.94 -11.88
N THR A 32 -8.78 3.65 -11.23
CA THR A 32 -8.50 3.53 -9.78
C THR A 32 -9.06 4.75 -9.03
N HIS A 33 -8.85 4.82 -7.72
CA HIS A 33 -9.28 5.99 -6.94
C HIS A 33 -8.60 7.29 -7.41
N MET A 34 -7.31 7.21 -7.77
CA MET A 34 -6.46 8.38 -8.03
C MET A 34 -5.93 8.45 -9.47
N SER A 35 -6.17 7.43 -10.30
CA SER A 35 -5.57 7.34 -11.64
C SER A 35 -6.45 6.58 -12.62
N TRP A 36 -6.12 6.71 -13.90
CA TRP A 36 -6.49 5.79 -14.97
C TRP A 36 -5.25 5.01 -15.39
N VAL A 37 -5.42 3.72 -15.66
CA VAL A 37 -4.36 2.80 -16.08
C VAL A 37 -4.77 2.19 -17.42
N PHE A 38 -3.97 2.39 -18.46
CA PHE A 38 -4.24 1.93 -19.82
C PHE A 38 -3.26 0.82 -20.19
N LEU A 39 -3.76 -0.39 -20.40
CA LEU A 39 -2.97 -1.54 -20.82
C LEU A 39 -3.01 -1.58 -22.35
N ALA A 40 -1.89 -1.26 -23.00
CA ALA A 40 -1.76 -1.13 -24.45
C ALA A 40 -0.59 -1.99 -24.95
N GLY A 41 -0.91 -3.18 -25.48
CA GLY A 41 0.08 -4.18 -25.88
C GLY A 41 1.04 -4.54 -24.72
N PRO A 42 2.36 -4.44 -24.91
CA PRO A 42 3.37 -4.76 -23.89
C PRO A 42 3.59 -3.65 -22.85
N ARG A 43 2.88 -2.52 -22.94
CA ARG A 43 3.06 -1.35 -22.06
C ARG A 43 1.80 -1.00 -21.29
N VAL A 44 2.01 -0.31 -20.18
CA VAL A 44 0.96 0.27 -19.34
C VAL A 44 1.25 1.76 -19.18
N TYR A 45 0.21 2.59 -19.32
CA TYR A 45 0.29 4.03 -19.16
C TYR A 45 -0.62 4.45 -18.01
N LYS A 46 -0.07 5.14 -17.01
CA LYS A 46 -0.83 5.60 -15.84
C LYS A 46 -0.98 7.12 -15.88
N LEU A 47 -2.22 7.59 -15.95
CA LEU A 47 -2.62 9.00 -15.90
C LEU A 47 -3.17 9.32 -14.52
N LYS A 48 -2.60 10.28 -13.80
CA LYS A 48 -3.13 10.74 -12.51
C LYS A 48 -4.36 11.63 -12.71
N LYS A 49 -5.38 11.48 -11.88
CA LYS A 49 -6.59 12.33 -11.92
C LYS A 49 -6.32 13.69 -11.27
N PRO A 50 -6.97 14.77 -11.73
CA PRO A 50 -6.87 16.10 -11.13
C PRO A 50 -7.70 16.19 -9.82
N VAL A 51 -7.31 15.45 -8.79
CA VAL A 51 -8.04 15.34 -7.52
C VAL A 51 -7.29 16.01 -6.37
N ARG A 52 -8.02 16.43 -5.33
CA ARG A 52 -7.47 16.94 -4.08
C ARG A 52 -8.18 16.29 -2.89
N PHE A 53 -7.42 15.54 -2.10
CA PHE A 53 -7.82 14.91 -0.85
C PHE A 53 -7.03 15.53 0.32
N PRO A 54 -7.45 15.33 1.58
CA PRO A 54 -6.72 15.85 2.74
C PRO A 54 -5.26 15.37 2.86
N TYR A 55 -4.90 14.28 2.18
CA TYR A 55 -3.59 13.64 2.22
C TYR A 55 -2.87 13.64 0.86
N LEU A 56 -3.47 14.22 -0.18
CA LEU A 56 -2.96 14.15 -1.55
C LEU A 56 -3.49 15.29 -2.42
N ASP A 57 -2.63 15.94 -3.19
CA ASP A 57 -3.04 17.00 -4.09
C ASP A 57 -2.43 16.82 -5.48
N PHE A 58 -3.26 16.41 -6.44
CA PHE A 58 -2.95 16.26 -7.87
C PHE A 58 -3.71 17.29 -8.72
N SER A 59 -4.22 18.37 -8.11
CA SER A 59 -5.12 19.32 -8.77
C SER A 59 -4.46 20.10 -9.92
N THR A 60 -3.15 20.34 -9.86
CA THR A 60 -2.39 21.09 -10.88
C THR A 60 -1.55 20.17 -11.77
N LEU A 61 -1.21 20.65 -12.97
CA LEU A 61 -0.36 19.92 -13.92
C LEU A 61 1.03 19.62 -13.32
N ASP A 62 1.65 20.60 -12.70
CA ASP A 62 2.99 20.47 -12.10
C ASP A 62 3.00 19.44 -10.97
N ARG A 63 1.98 19.44 -10.10
CA ARG A 63 1.86 18.42 -9.05
C ARG A 63 1.70 17.02 -9.61
N ARG A 64 1.01 16.84 -10.74
CA ARG A 64 0.95 15.54 -11.41
C ARG A 64 2.27 15.16 -12.06
N ALA A 65 3.01 16.12 -12.61
CA ALA A 65 4.36 15.90 -13.13
C ALA A 65 5.29 15.37 -12.04
N ASP A 66 5.34 16.06 -10.90
CA ASP A 66 6.16 15.69 -9.74
C ASP A 66 5.77 14.33 -9.20
N ALA A 67 4.46 14.07 -9.07
CA ALA A 67 3.97 12.78 -8.61
C ALA A 67 4.33 11.62 -9.57
N CYS A 68 4.24 11.83 -10.89
CA CYS A 68 4.65 10.82 -11.87
C CYS A 68 6.16 10.53 -11.78
N ARG A 69 7.00 11.57 -11.65
CA ARG A 69 8.46 11.41 -11.47
C ARG A 69 8.80 10.74 -10.14
N ALA A 70 8.09 11.08 -9.07
CA ALA A 70 8.26 10.45 -7.76
C ALA A 70 7.90 8.96 -7.81
N GLU A 71 6.78 8.61 -8.46
CA GLU A 71 6.35 7.22 -8.63
C GLU A 71 7.40 6.40 -9.40
N ASP A 72 7.87 6.88 -10.55
CA ASP A 72 8.92 6.22 -11.34
C ASP A 72 10.19 6.01 -10.51
N ARG A 73 10.72 7.09 -9.92
CA ARG A 73 11.95 7.05 -9.10
C ARG A 73 11.83 6.08 -7.93
N LEU A 74 10.71 6.11 -7.20
CA LEU A 74 10.55 5.30 -5.99
C LEU A 74 10.40 3.82 -6.31
N ASN A 75 9.69 3.48 -7.38
CA ASN A 75 9.40 2.10 -7.72
C ASN A 75 10.52 1.40 -8.48
N ARG A 76 11.35 2.13 -9.25
CA ARG A 76 12.56 1.56 -9.88
C ARG A 76 13.52 0.88 -8.90
N ARG A 77 13.46 1.21 -7.60
CA ARG A 77 14.24 0.53 -6.55
C ARG A 77 13.87 -0.93 -6.35
N LEU A 78 12.62 -1.32 -6.64
CA LEU A 78 12.09 -2.69 -6.45
C LEU A 78 11.55 -3.30 -7.76
N ALA A 79 11.46 -2.53 -8.83
CA ALA A 79 10.98 -2.97 -10.14
C ALA A 79 11.64 -2.15 -11.28
N PRO A 80 12.98 -2.16 -11.40
CA PRO A 80 13.72 -1.31 -12.34
C PRO A 80 13.41 -1.59 -13.81
N ASP A 81 13.02 -2.81 -14.15
CA ASP A 81 12.63 -3.29 -15.48
C ASP A 81 11.12 -3.14 -15.75
N VAL A 82 10.35 -2.75 -14.73
CA VAL A 82 8.92 -2.48 -14.87
C VAL A 82 8.65 -1.02 -15.15
N TYR A 83 9.34 -0.09 -14.47
CA TYR A 83 9.12 1.34 -14.64
C TYR A 83 10.04 1.89 -15.73
N LEU A 84 9.45 2.29 -16.85
CA LEU A 84 10.14 2.66 -18.10
C LEU A 84 10.30 4.18 -18.26
N GLY A 85 9.90 4.97 -17.26
CA GLY A 85 10.00 6.42 -17.25
C GLY A 85 8.66 7.16 -17.30
N VAL A 86 8.76 8.48 -17.53
CA VAL A 86 7.61 9.40 -17.55
C VAL A 86 7.61 10.15 -18.87
N VAL A 87 6.45 10.20 -19.55
CA VAL A 87 6.28 10.87 -20.84
C VAL A 87 5.18 11.94 -20.76
N PRO A 88 5.31 13.07 -21.46
CA PRO A 88 4.26 14.07 -21.52
C PRO A 88 3.11 13.58 -22.41
N LEU A 89 1.89 13.91 -22.02
CA LEU A 89 0.74 13.95 -22.93
C LEU A 89 0.66 15.37 -23.47
N VAL A 90 0.76 15.53 -24.80
CA VAL A 90 0.80 16.85 -25.44
C VAL A 90 -0.43 17.10 -26.30
N GLU A 91 -0.80 18.37 -26.47
CA GLU A 91 -1.73 18.84 -27.50
C GLU A 91 -0.94 19.63 -28.56
N GLY A 92 -0.80 19.04 -29.74
CA GLY A 92 -0.18 19.64 -30.93
C GLY A 92 -1.23 20.10 -31.96
N ALA A 93 -0.77 20.39 -33.19
CA ALA A 93 -1.63 20.83 -34.29
C ALA A 93 -2.63 19.74 -34.74
N SER A 94 -2.21 18.46 -34.69
CA SER A 94 -3.03 17.29 -35.08
C SER A 94 -3.86 16.70 -33.94
N GLY A 95 -3.85 17.32 -32.75
CA GLY A 95 -4.58 16.85 -31.58
C GLY A 95 -3.67 16.33 -30.47
N LEU A 96 -4.17 15.33 -29.71
CA LEU A 96 -3.42 14.76 -28.59
C LEU A 96 -2.39 13.73 -29.08
N ALA A 97 -1.23 13.71 -28.43
CA ALA A 97 -0.17 12.75 -28.69
C ALA A 97 0.58 12.37 -27.39
N ILE A 98 1.15 11.17 -27.35
CA ILE A 98 2.03 10.72 -26.26
C ILE A 98 3.47 11.05 -26.68
N GLY A 99 4.15 11.93 -25.94
CA GLY A 99 5.45 12.47 -26.32
C GLY A 99 5.36 13.45 -27.50
N GLY A 100 6.52 13.85 -28.02
CA GLY A 100 6.63 14.74 -29.19
C GLY A 100 6.48 16.23 -28.86
N ALA A 101 6.36 17.04 -29.91
CA ALA A 101 6.22 18.49 -29.81
C ALA A 101 4.76 18.91 -29.58
N GLY A 102 4.55 19.91 -28.71
CA GLY A 102 3.24 20.45 -28.41
C GLY A 102 3.14 20.98 -27.00
N ARG A 103 1.96 21.49 -26.64
CA ARG A 103 1.70 21.97 -25.29
C ARG A 103 1.47 20.78 -24.37
N VAL A 104 2.23 20.65 -23.29
CA VAL A 104 1.98 19.60 -22.28
C VAL A 104 0.63 19.83 -21.62
N VAL A 105 -0.22 18.80 -21.64
CA VAL A 105 -1.55 18.81 -21.03
C VAL A 105 -1.68 17.83 -19.87
N ASP A 106 -0.81 16.81 -19.80
CA ASP A 106 -0.63 15.94 -18.64
C ASP A 106 0.68 15.14 -18.70
N TRP A 107 0.91 14.27 -17.72
CA TRP A 107 2.05 13.36 -17.67
C TRP A 107 1.60 11.91 -17.45
N LEU A 108 2.32 10.96 -18.04
CA LEU A 108 2.04 9.53 -17.95
C LEU A 108 3.25 8.80 -17.39
N VAL A 109 3.05 7.95 -16.39
CA VAL A 109 4.04 6.94 -16.00
C VAL A 109 3.91 5.78 -16.98
N VAL A 110 5.03 5.38 -17.60
CA VAL A 110 5.09 4.26 -18.54
C VAL A 110 5.69 3.06 -17.86
N MET A 111 5.01 1.93 -17.93
CA MET A 111 5.45 0.67 -17.33
C MET A 111 5.42 -0.47 -18.34
N ARG A 112 6.25 -1.49 -18.12
CA ARG A 112 6.10 -2.80 -18.76
C ARG A 112 4.81 -3.43 -18.25
N ARG A 113 4.03 -4.02 -19.16
CA ARG A 113 2.87 -4.82 -18.78
C ARG A 113 3.34 -6.12 -18.15
N LEU A 114 2.86 -6.39 -16.94
CA LEU A 114 3.09 -7.64 -16.23
C LEU A 114 1.91 -8.58 -16.47
N ASP A 115 2.20 -9.89 -16.58
CA ASP A 115 1.15 -10.90 -16.72
C ASP A 115 0.36 -11.02 -15.40
N ASP A 116 -0.97 -11.04 -15.51
CA ASP A 116 -1.87 -11.04 -14.35
C ASP A 116 -1.71 -12.32 -13.50
N GLY A 117 -1.26 -13.45 -14.10
CA GLY A 117 -0.99 -14.71 -13.40
C GLY A 117 0.27 -14.69 -12.54
N GLY A 118 1.23 -13.83 -12.85
CA GLY A 118 2.49 -13.71 -12.09
C GLY A 118 2.37 -12.94 -10.77
N PHE A 119 1.26 -12.24 -10.52
CA PHE A 119 1.09 -11.56 -9.23
C PHE A 119 0.91 -12.56 -8.08
N LEU A 120 1.53 -12.28 -6.93
CA LEU A 120 1.46 -13.12 -5.73
C LEU A 120 0.00 -13.32 -5.31
N GLN A 121 -0.87 -12.31 -5.42
CA GLN A 121 -2.30 -12.48 -5.16
C GLN A 121 -2.94 -13.57 -6.05
N SER A 122 -2.68 -13.53 -7.36
CA SER A 122 -3.19 -14.51 -8.32
C SER A 122 -2.62 -15.89 -8.04
N ALA A 123 -1.31 -16.01 -7.84
CA ALA A 123 -0.63 -17.26 -7.53
C ALA A 123 -1.09 -17.89 -6.20
N LEU A 124 -1.39 -17.08 -5.17
CA LEU A 124 -1.96 -17.57 -3.91
C LEU A 124 -3.38 -18.07 -4.10
N SER A 125 -4.21 -17.34 -4.85
CA SER A 125 -5.61 -17.71 -5.12
C SER A 125 -5.71 -18.98 -5.97
N ALA A 126 -4.74 -19.19 -6.87
CA ALA A 126 -4.63 -20.39 -7.71
C ALA A 126 -3.87 -21.55 -7.04
N HIS A 127 -3.43 -21.40 -5.79
CA HIS A 127 -2.57 -22.39 -5.08
C HIS A 127 -1.29 -22.77 -5.85
N ALA A 128 -0.76 -21.85 -6.67
CA ALA A 128 0.36 -22.09 -7.56
C ALA A 128 1.71 -21.61 -7.02
N VAL A 129 1.73 -20.88 -5.89
CA VAL A 129 2.97 -20.30 -5.36
C VAL A 129 3.87 -21.37 -4.74
N GLN A 130 5.13 -21.37 -5.15
CA GLN A 130 6.15 -22.28 -4.65
C GLN A 130 6.89 -21.69 -3.45
N PRO A 131 7.29 -22.51 -2.46
CA PRO A 131 8.06 -22.05 -1.31
C PRO A 131 9.35 -21.28 -1.68
N SER A 132 10.03 -21.70 -2.75
CA SER A 132 11.25 -21.04 -3.25
C SER A 132 10.99 -19.64 -3.83
N GLN A 133 9.81 -19.38 -4.39
CA GLN A 133 9.42 -18.03 -4.84
C GLN A 133 9.27 -17.09 -3.64
N LEU A 134 8.71 -17.59 -2.53
CA LEU A 134 8.55 -16.83 -1.29
C LEU A 134 9.90 -16.55 -0.60
N ASP A 135 10.84 -17.48 -0.69
CA ASP A 135 12.20 -17.27 -0.19
C ASP A 135 12.94 -16.20 -0.99
N ARG A 136 12.82 -16.21 -2.33
CA ARG A 136 13.36 -15.14 -3.18
C ARG A 136 12.75 -13.79 -2.86
N LEU A 137 11.43 -13.73 -2.66
CA LEU A 137 10.75 -12.50 -2.22
C LEU A 137 11.30 -12.01 -0.87
N ALA A 138 11.47 -12.91 0.09
CA ALA A 138 12.04 -12.55 1.39
C ALA A 138 13.48 -12.05 1.26
N ALA A 139 14.31 -12.64 0.41
CA ALA A 139 15.67 -12.17 0.16
C ALA A 139 15.70 -10.76 -0.47
N VAL A 140 14.83 -10.48 -1.44
CA VAL A 140 14.69 -9.14 -2.06
C VAL A 140 14.26 -8.10 -1.02
N LEU A 141 13.27 -8.43 -0.18
CA LEU A 141 12.82 -7.55 0.89
C LEU A 141 13.92 -7.32 1.95
N ALA A 142 14.66 -8.36 2.34
CA ALA A 142 15.78 -8.24 3.27
C ALA A 142 16.84 -7.26 2.76
N SER A 143 17.24 -7.43 1.49
CA SER A 143 18.19 -6.52 0.83
C SER A 143 17.65 -5.10 0.74
N PHE A 144 16.37 -4.93 0.37
CA PHE A 144 15.74 -3.63 0.30
C PHE A 144 15.77 -2.88 1.65
N TYR A 145 15.38 -3.54 2.74
CA TYR A 145 15.38 -2.92 4.06
C TYR A 145 16.80 -2.68 4.60
N ALA A 146 17.77 -3.53 4.26
CA ALA A 146 19.16 -3.34 4.66
C ALA A 146 19.79 -2.08 4.03
N HIS A 147 19.37 -1.73 2.81
CA HIS A 147 19.81 -0.52 2.09
C HIS A 147 18.88 0.67 2.26
N ALA A 148 17.78 0.53 3.01
CA ALA A 148 16.85 1.64 3.24
C ALA A 148 17.43 2.59 4.27
N SER A 149 17.52 3.88 3.93
CA SER A 149 18.01 4.90 4.86
C SER A 149 17.12 4.97 6.10
N PRO A 150 17.72 4.91 7.31
CA PRO A 150 17.01 5.20 8.54
C PRO A 150 16.40 6.60 8.46
N LEU A 151 15.11 6.70 8.75
CA LEU A 151 14.43 7.97 8.91
C LEU A 151 14.48 8.35 10.38
N SER A 152 15.11 9.50 10.66
CA SER A 152 15.11 10.04 12.01
C SER A 152 13.66 10.24 12.45
N VAL A 153 13.27 9.56 13.53
CA VAL A 153 12.00 9.82 14.20
C VAL A 153 12.11 11.21 14.82
N ARG A 154 11.63 12.22 14.10
CA ARG A 154 11.60 13.59 14.61
C ARG A 154 10.70 13.63 15.85
N GLY A 155 11.29 13.92 17.01
CA GLY A 155 10.57 14.17 18.26
C GLY A 155 10.97 13.29 19.43
N SER A 156 10.44 13.60 20.61
CA SER A 156 10.66 12.85 21.85
C SER A 156 9.97 11.48 21.82
N ALA A 157 10.33 10.61 22.77
CA ALA A 157 9.61 9.35 23.00
C ALA A 157 8.09 9.58 23.20
N ASP A 158 7.71 10.70 23.83
CA ASP A 158 6.31 11.07 24.02
C ASP A 158 5.63 11.50 22.72
N ALA A 159 6.34 12.16 21.81
CA ALA A 159 5.80 12.48 20.49
C ALA A 159 5.47 11.20 19.69
N LEU A 160 6.36 10.20 19.72
CA LEU A 160 6.11 8.90 19.10
C LEU A 160 4.96 8.14 19.79
N ARG A 161 4.89 8.17 21.12
CA ARG A 161 3.77 7.55 21.85
C ARG A 161 2.45 8.21 21.48
N MET A 162 2.44 9.54 21.41
CA MET A 162 1.26 10.32 21.05
C MET A 162 0.83 10.07 19.59
N SER A 163 1.76 9.88 18.66
CA SER A 163 1.42 9.55 17.27
C SER A 163 0.71 8.20 17.17
N TRP A 164 1.18 7.18 17.89
CA TRP A 164 0.49 5.89 18.00
C TRP A 164 -0.89 6.02 18.64
N ARG A 165 -1.03 6.75 19.76
CA ARG A 165 -2.34 7.00 20.40
C ARG A 165 -3.31 7.68 19.45
N LYS A 166 -2.85 8.68 18.69
CA LYS A 166 -3.65 9.36 17.65
C LYS A 166 -4.06 8.39 16.55
N ALA A 167 -3.17 7.49 16.12
CA ALA A 167 -3.46 6.50 15.09
C ALA A 167 -4.53 5.49 15.54
N LEU A 168 -4.40 4.95 16.76
CA LEU A 168 -5.41 4.06 17.36
C LEU A 168 -6.76 4.78 17.50
N SER A 169 -6.75 5.99 18.07
CA SER A 169 -7.97 6.79 18.26
C SER A 169 -8.66 7.12 16.93
N ARG A 170 -7.90 7.38 15.85
CA ARG A 170 -8.46 7.64 14.52
C ARG A 170 -9.15 6.40 13.96
N ASN A 171 -8.55 5.22 14.10
CA ASN A 171 -9.18 3.95 13.73
C ASN A 171 -10.47 3.74 14.50
N ARG A 172 -10.41 3.82 15.84
CA ARG A 172 -11.57 3.68 16.73
C ARG A 172 -12.72 4.62 16.36
N ARG A 173 -12.44 5.93 16.24
CA ARG A 173 -13.47 6.95 16.00
C ARG A 173 -14.27 6.69 14.74
N VAL A 174 -13.59 6.37 13.63
CA VAL A 174 -14.28 6.12 12.35
C VAL A 174 -15.01 4.78 12.38
N LEU A 175 -14.40 3.74 12.94
CA LEU A 175 -14.99 2.40 12.97
C LEU A 175 -16.17 2.26 13.95
N GLN A 176 -16.32 3.18 14.90
CA GLN A 176 -17.45 3.24 15.84
C GLN A 176 -18.56 4.21 15.40
N ASP A 177 -18.38 4.93 14.29
CA ASP A 177 -19.39 5.83 13.75
C ASP A 177 -20.65 5.04 13.36
N LEU A 178 -21.80 5.46 13.92
CA LEU A 178 -23.08 4.75 13.78
C LEU A 178 -23.52 4.65 12.32
N ARG A 179 -23.14 5.62 11.48
CA ARG A 179 -23.51 5.68 10.07
C ARG A 179 -23.03 4.44 9.28
N PHE A 180 -21.96 3.79 9.74
CA PHE A 180 -21.37 2.66 9.02
C PHE A 180 -21.87 1.27 9.44
N HIS A 181 -22.69 1.16 10.49
CA HIS A 181 -23.30 -0.11 10.93
C HIS A 181 -22.28 -1.26 11.10
N LEU A 182 -21.08 -0.93 11.59
CA LEU A 182 -20.00 -1.88 11.90
C LEU A 182 -20.15 -2.47 13.32
N PRO A 183 -19.60 -3.67 13.61
CA PRO A 183 -19.73 -4.31 14.92
C PRO A 183 -18.94 -3.57 16.02
N ARG A 184 -19.57 -2.60 16.68
CA ARG A 184 -18.93 -1.69 17.65
C ARG A 184 -18.25 -2.41 18.82
N GLY A 185 -18.85 -3.49 19.34
CA GLY A 185 -18.26 -4.30 20.41
C GLY A 185 -16.93 -4.95 19.99
N MET A 186 -16.83 -5.42 18.73
CA MET A 186 -15.59 -5.95 18.17
C MET A 186 -14.52 -4.85 18.07
N VAL A 187 -14.90 -3.67 17.58
CA VAL A 187 -13.98 -2.51 17.48
C VAL A 187 -13.47 -2.09 18.85
N ALA A 188 -14.36 -1.96 19.85
CA ALA A 188 -13.99 -1.59 21.21
C ALA A 188 -13.05 -2.61 21.87
N ARG A 189 -13.30 -3.91 21.63
CA ARG A 189 -12.45 -4.97 22.17
C ARG A 189 -11.03 -4.93 21.60
N VAL A 190 -10.89 -4.77 20.28
CA VAL A 190 -9.57 -4.66 19.63
C VAL A 190 -8.83 -3.40 20.10
N ASP A 191 -9.52 -2.26 20.13
CA ASP A 191 -8.95 -0.98 20.59
C ASP A 191 -8.44 -1.06 22.04
N GLY A 192 -9.21 -1.71 22.93
CA GLY A 192 -8.81 -1.93 24.32
C GLY A 192 -7.53 -2.76 24.44
N ILE A 193 -7.40 -3.85 23.67
CA ILE A 193 -6.19 -4.69 23.66
C ILE A 193 -5.00 -3.91 23.10
N GLN A 194 -5.16 -3.22 21.97
CA GLN A 194 -4.10 -2.42 21.35
C GLN A 194 -3.62 -1.30 22.28
N THR A 195 -4.54 -0.63 22.97
CA THR A 195 -4.22 0.42 23.94
C THR A 195 -3.46 -0.15 25.13
N ARG A 196 -3.85 -1.31 25.67
CA ARG A 196 -3.10 -1.97 26.75
C ARG A 196 -1.69 -2.37 26.31
N PHE A 197 -1.54 -2.96 25.13
CA PHE A 197 -0.23 -3.29 24.58
C PHE A 197 0.63 -2.03 24.44
N LEU A 198 0.07 -0.96 23.85
CA LEU A 198 0.79 0.29 23.68
C LEU A 198 1.24 0.84 25.04
N ASN A 199 0.39 0.84 26.06
CA ASN A 199 0.77 1.35 27.39
C ASN A 199 1.84 0.50 28.08
N ARG A 200 1.76 -0.83 28.00
CA ARG A 200 2.68 -1.76 28.70
C ARG A 200 3.98 -2.00 27.96
N ARG A 201 3.96 -2.02 26.62
CA ARG A 201 5.05 -2.48 25.75
C ARG A 201 5.57 -1.41 24.79
N PHE A 202 5.22 -0.13 24.98
CA PHE A 202 5.74 0.97 24.16
C PHE A 202 7.27 0.95 24.04
N GLY A 203 7.97 0.51 25.10
CA GLY A 203 9.43 0.40 25.10
C GLY A 203 9.99 -0.41 23.94
N VAL A 204 9.27 -1.43 23.45
CA VAL A 204 9.71 -2.24 22.30
C VAL A 204 9.65 -1.42 21.00
N ILE A 205 8.57 -0.66 20.78
CA ILE A 205 8.44 0.24 19.62
C ILE A 205 9.52 1.33 19.67
N LEU A 206 9.72 1.93 20.85
CA LEU A 206 10.72 2.97 21.06
C LEU A 206 12.15 2.45 20.84
N ALA A 207 12.46 1.24 21.31
CA ALA A 207 13.76 0.62 21.09
C ALA A 207 14.05 0.42 19.60
N ARG A 208 13.04 0.00 18.82
CA ARG A 208 13.18 -0.13 17.36
C ARG A 208 13.41 1.22 16.68
N ALA A 209 12.67 2.24 17.08
CA ALA A 209 12.88 3.60 16.57
C ALA A 209 14.30 4.12 16.87
N ARG A 210 14.77 3.97 18.12
CA ARG A 210 16.12 4.38 18.55
C ARG A 210 17.24 3.60 17.84
N ALA A 211 16.98 2.34 17.49
CA ALA A 211 17.91 1.51 16.72
C ALA A 211 17.87 1.78 15.20
N GLY A 212 17.29 2.90 14.76
CA GLY A 212 17.24 3.30 13.35
C GLY A 212 16.37 2.39 12.48
N ARG A 213 15.38 1.69 13.08
CA ARG A 213 14.55 0.71 12.35
C ARG A 213 13.31 1.31 11.71
N ILE A 214 13.08 2.61 11.84
CA ILE A 214 12.10 3.30 11.00
C ILE A 214 12.83 3.71 9.72
N VAL A 215 12.40 3.17 8.59
CA VAL A 215 13.05 3.36 7.29
C VAL A 215 12.06 3.87 6.26
N ASP A 216 12.56 4.35 5.13
CA ASP A 216 11.75 4.62 3.94
C ASP A 216 11.33 3.28 3.29
N ALA A 217 10.25 2.69 3.79
CA ALA A 217 9.71 1.37 3.40
C ALA A 217 8.81 1.44 2.16
N HIS A 218 8.06 0.38 1.82
CA HIS A 218 7.11 0.41 0.70
C HIS A 218 5.88 1.31 0.99
N GLY A 219 5.39 1.30 2.22
CA GLY A 219 4.21 2.04 2.69
C GLY A 219 2.87 1.33 2.44
N ASP A 220 2.84 0.30 1.59
CA ASP A 220 1.61 -0.39 1.18
C ASP A 220 1.87 -1.77 0.53
N LEU A 221 2.75 -2.57 1.15
CA LEU A 221 3.21 -3.85 0.59
C LEU A 221 2.10 -4.91 0.63
N ARG A 222 1.48 -5.21 -0.53
CA ARG A 222 0.39 -6.18 -0.67
C ARG A 222 0.71 -7.26 -1.72
N PRO A 223 0.08 -8.45 -1.63
CA PRO A 223 0.26 -9.51 -2.63
C PRO A 223 -0.06 -9.10 -4.07
N GLU A 224 -1.01 -8.19 -4.28
CA GLU A 224 -1.36 -7.66 -5.61
C GLU A 224 -0.29 -6.72 -6.22
N HIS A 225 0.71 -6.31 -5.42
CA HIS A 225 1.81 -5.45 -5.84
C HIS A 225 3.12 -6.22 -6.07
N ILE A 226 3.12 -7.52 -5.82
CA ILE A 226 4.31 -8.38 -5.90
C ILE A 226 4.13 -9.29 -7.10
N TRP A 227 5.04 -9.23 -8.06
CA TRP A 227 5.03 -10.07 -9.26
C TRP A 227 6.22 -11.04 -9.23
N LEU A 228 5.94 -12.31 -9.51
CA LEU A 228 6.81 -13.47 -9.30
C LEU A 228 6.96 -14.27 -10.60
N ASP A 229 7.90 -13.89 -11.46
CA ASP A 229 8.18 -14.62 -12.70
C ASP A 229 9.67 -14.52 -13.06
N GLY A 230 10.41 -15.59 -12.77
CA GLY A 230 11.88 -15.68 -12.81
C GLY A 230 12.63 -14.76 -11.83
N ARG A 231 12.10 -13.54 -11.62
CA ARG A 231 12.55 -12.46 -10.75
C ARG A 231 11.37 -11.99 -9.89
N VAL A 232 11.69 -11.19 -8.88
CA VAL A 232 10.69 -10.52 -8.03
C VAL A 232 10.66 -9.06 -8.41
N SER A 233 9.48 -8.56 -8.78
CA SER A 233 9.23 -7.13 -8.97
C SER A 233 8.16 -6.68 -7.97
N ILE A 234 8.40 -5.57 -7.27
CA ILE A 234 7.42 -4.99 -6.33
C ILE A 234 7.09 -3.58 -6.79
N ILE A 235 5.81 -3.33 -7.07
CA ILE A 235 5.30 -2.10 -7.70
C ILE A 235 4.36 -1.33 -6.76
N ASP A 236 3.91 -0.15 -7.18
CA ASP A 236 2.93 0.68 -6.46
C ASP A 236 3.36 1.05 -5.03
N ARG A 237 4.66 1.31 -4.87
CA ARG A 237 5.23 1.96 -3.69
C ARG A 237 4.64 3.35 -3.52
N LEU A 238 4.13 3.64 -2.33
CA LEU A 238 3.37 4.85 -2.03
C LEU A 238 4.20 6.10 -2.33
N GLU A 239 3.83 6.92 -3.31
CA GLU A 239 4.68 7.98 -3.83
C GLU A 239 4.50 9.35 -3.14
N PHE A 240 3.31 9.60 -2.59
CA PHE A 240 2.86 10.96 -2.29
C PHE A 240 3.04 11.41 -0.83
N ASP A 241 3.26 10.50 0.12
CA ASP A 241 3.46 10.85 1.52
C ASP A 241 4.63 10.04 2.12
N PRO A 242 5.83 10.64 2.26
CA PRO A 242 6.97 10.00 2.90
C PRO A 242 6.70 9.55 4.34
N ALA A 243 5.81 10.22 5.07
CA ALA A 243 5.47 9.84 6.44
C ALA A 243 4.68 8.52 6.49
N LEU A 244 3.91 8.19 5.44
CA LEU A 244 3.24 6.89 5.32
C LEU A 244 4.20 5.75 4.95
N ARG A 245 5.34 6.08 4.33
CA ARG A 245 6.43 5.12 4.07
C ARG A 245 7.41 4.98 5.23
N ALA A 246 7.41 5.91 6.19
CA ALA A 246 8.28 5.89 7.35
C ALA A 246 7.82 4.82 8.36
N LEU A 247 8.22 3.57 8.11
CA LEU A 247 7.72 2.39 8.80
C LEU A 247 8.85 1.55 9.39
N ASP A 248 8.52 0.80 10.43
CA ASP A 248 9.29 -0.35 10.86
C ASP A 248 9.11 -1.49 9.84
N PRO A 249 10.17 -2.09 9.27
CA PRO A 249 10.05 -3.25 8.40
C PRO A 249 9.24 -4.40 9.00
N LEU A 250 9.24 -4.56 10.34
CA LEU A 250 8.38 -5.57 10.99
C LEU A 250 6.89 -5.24 10.87
N ASP A 251 6.51 -3.97 10.84
CA ASP A 251 5.13 -3.53 10.60
C ASP A 251 4.72 -3.78 9.14
N GLU A 252 5.61 -3.46 8.19
CA GLU A 252 5.36 -3.72 6.77
C GLU A 252 5.23 -5.22 6.45
N ILE A 253 6.09 -6.05 7.04
CA ILE A 253 5.97 -7.51 6.90
C ILE A 253 4.74 -8.04 7.63
N ALA A 254 4.43 -7.56 8.84
CA ALA A 254 3.18 -7.89 9.52
C ALA A 254 1.95 -7.58 8.63
N PHE A 255 1.96 -6.45 7.92
CA PHE A 255 0.91 -6.10 6.97
C PHE A 255 0.82 -7.08 5.79
N LEU A 256 1.95 -7.44 5.16
CA LEU A 256 1.96 -8.44 4.08
C LEU A 256 1.42 -9.79 4.57
N GLN A 257 1.82 -10.22 5.77
CA GLN A 257 1.30 -11.44 6.37
C GLN A 257 -0.20 -11.38 6.61
N LEU A 258 -0.73 -10.23 7.05
CA LEU A 258 -2.16 -10.03 7.24
C LEU A 258 -2.92 -10.20 5.91
N GLU A 259 -2.40 -9.62 4.83
CA GLU A 259 -3.00 -9.75 3.50
C GLU A 259 -2.92 -11.20 2.98
N CYS A 260 -1.82 -11.92 3.20
CA CYS A 260 -1.76 -13.35 2.88
C CYS A 260 -2.81 -14.16 3.67
N THR A 261 -3.00 -13.88 4.96
CA THR A 261 -4.08 -14.50 5.76
C THR A 261 -5.47 -14.18 5.20
N ARG A 262 -5.70 -12.92 4.78
CA ARG A 262 -6.97 -12.49 4.17
C ARG A 262 -7.29 -13.27 2.90
N LEU A 263 -6.27 -13.66 2.14
CA LEU A 263 -6.38 -14.48 0.93
C LEU A 263 -6.48 -15.99 1.22
N GLY A 264 -6.56 -16.41 2.48
CA GLY A 264 -6.61 -17.83 2.86
C GLY A 264 -5.25 -18.54 2.83
N ALA A 265 -4.16 -17.81 2.64
CA ALA A 265 -2.81 -18.36 2.50
C ALA A 265 -1.86 -17.90 3.62
N ALA A 266 -2.28 -18.09 4.88
CA ALA A 266 -1.49 -17.68 6.05
C ALA A 266 -0.06 -18.26 6.05
N TRP A 267 0.09 -19.50 5.57
CA TRP A 267 1.38 -20.19 5.47
C TRP A 267 2.43 -19.40 4.66
N ALA A 268 2.01 -18.70 3.61
CA ALA A 268 2.90 -17.93 2.75
C ALA A 268 3.47 -16.71 3.49
N GLY A 269 2.59 -15.98 4.19
CA GLY A 269 3.00 -14.88 5.07
C GLY A 269 3.91 -15.37 6.20
N GLU A 270 3.57 -16.48 6.85
CA GLU A 270 4.40 -17.06 7.90
C GLU A 270 5.80 -17.44 7.40
N ARG A 271 5.91 -18.02 6.19
CA ARG A 271 7.20 -18.34 5.57
C ARG A 271 8.04 -17.09 5.34
N ILE A 272 7.48 -16.06 4.69
CA ILE A 272 8.16 -14.77 4.45
C ILE A 272 8.64 -14.16 5.77
N GLY A 273 7.75 -14.08 6.75
CA GLY A 273 8.08 -13.50 8.05
C GLY A 273 9.13 -14.31 8.82
N ARG A 274 9.13 -15.64 8.72
CA ARG A 274 10.16 -16.49 9.33
C ARG A 274 11.54 -16.21 8.74
N HIS A 275 11.63 -16.10 7.41
CA HIS A 275 12.87 -15.81 6.71
C HIS A 275 13.42 -14.41 7.08
N LEU A 276 12.53 -13.43 7.20
CA LEU A 276 12.90 -12.05 7.51
C LEU A 276 13.14 -11.76 9.00
N ARG A 277 12.63 -12.60 9.91
CA ARG A 277 12.64 -12.34 11.36
C ARG A 277 14.04 -12.01 11.87
N SER A 278 15.04 -12.76 11.44
CA SER A 278 16.44 -12.58 11.83
C SER A 278 17.02 -11.30 11.24
N ALA A 279 16.86 -11.11 9.93
CA ALA A 279 17.36 -9.95 9.20
C ALA A 279 16.79 -8.62 9.72
N LEU A 280 15.56 -8.64 10.26
CA LEU A 280 14.86 -7.46 10.77
C LEU A 280 14.98 -7.28 12.29
N HIS A 281 15.84 -8.03 12.97
CA HIS A 281 16.01 -8.02 14.43
C HIS A 281 14.68 -8.26 15.18
N GLY A 282 13.86 -9.16 14.66
CA GLY A 282 12.52 -9.49 15.16
C GLY A 282 12.45 -10.74 16.05
N ARG A 283 13.58 -11.26 16.55
CA ARG A 283 13.59 -12.48 17.41
C ARG A 283 13.09 -12.20 18.84
N HIS A 284 13.30 -10.99 19.37
CA HIS A 284 12.99 -10.64 20.76
C HIS A 284 11.99 -9.47 20.88
N VAL A 285 10.97 -9.44 20.01
CA VAL A 285 9.97 -8.37 19.99
C VAL A 285 8.61 -8.76 20.59
N GLY A 286 8.49 -9.99 21.11
CA GLY A 286 7.27 -10.49 21.77
C GLY A 286 6.01 -10.35 20.91
N GLY A 287 4.94 -9.81 21.48
CA GLY A 287 3.66 -9.58 20.80
C GLY A 287 3.65 -8.49 19.71
N LEU A 288 4.77 -7.78 19.46
CA LEU A 288 4.80 -6.66 18.51
C LEU A 288 4.26 -6.98 17.11
N PRO A 289 4.58 -8.13 16.46
CA PRO A 289 4.03 -8.46 15.16
C PRO A 289 2.50 -8.62 15.18
N LEU A 290 1.93 -9.17 16.26
CA LEU A 290 0.47 -9.29 16.43
C LEU A 290 -0.17 -7.93 16.67
N PHE A 291 0.50 -7.03 17.41
CA PHE A 291 0.08 -5.65 17.53
C PHE A 291 0.04 -4.95 16.17
N TYR A 292 1.11 -5.01 15.39
CA TYR A 292 1.15 -4.43 14.04
C TYR A 292 0.09 -5.03 13.12
N ARG A 293 -0.07 -6.36 13.08
CA ARG A 293 -1.13 -7.01 12.29
C ARG A 293 -2.53 -6.53 12.68
N SER A 294 -2.85 -6.52 13.97
CA SER A 294 -4.17 -6.07 14.44
C SER A 294 -4.41 -4.58 14.14
N TYR A 295 -3.37 -3.74 14.28
CA TYR A 295 -3.43 -2.32 13.96
C TYR A 295 -3.67 -2.10 12.48
N ARG A 296 -2.91 -2.79 11.62
CA ARG A 296 -3.04 -2.74 10.16
C ARG A 296 -4.41 -3.23 9.72
N ALA A 297 -4.96 -4.26 10.36
CA ALA A 297 -6.31 -4.73 10.09
C ALA A 297 -7.37 -3.66 10.42
N MET A 298 -7.28 -2.97 11.58
CA MET A 298 -8.17 -1.83 11.87
C MET A 298 -7.96 -0.66 10.90
N LEU A 299 -6.72 -0.37 10.51
CA LEU A 299 -6.42 0.65 9.50
C LEU A 299 -7.10 0.31 8.17
N ARG A 300 -6.95 -0.92 7.66
CA ARG A 300 -7.60 -1.36 6.42
C ARG A 300 -9.12 -1.37 6.52
N ALA A 301 -9.68 -1.77 7.66
CA ALA A 301 -11.11 -1.67 7.90
C ALA A 301 -11.59 -0.21 7.81
N ARG A 302 -10.84 0.72 8.41
CA ARG A 302 -11.15 2.15 8.35
C ARG A 302 -11.05 2.68 6.93
N LEU A 303 -9.98 2.38 6.21
CA LEU A 303 -9.80 2.84 4.83
C LEU A 303 -10.90 2.30 3.92
N ALA A 304 -11.26 1.02 4.06
CA ALA A 304 -12.36 0.43 3.30
C ALA A 304 -13.66 1.18 3.54
N ILE A 305 -14.08 1.37 4.80
CA ILE A 305 -15.37 2.01 5.09
C ILE A 305 -15.40 3.50 4.72
N MET A 306 -14.25 4.19 4.77
CA MET A 306 -14.14 5.60 4.39
C MET A 306 -14.44 5.86 2.91
N HIS A 307 -14.38 4.85 2.02
CA HIS A 307 -14.84 5.03 0.64
C HIS A 307 -16.30 5.45 0.54
N LEU A 308 -17.14 5.13 1.53
CA LEU A 308 -18.53 5.59 1.59
C LEU A 308 -18.66 7.10 1.83
N CYS A 309 -17.58 7.79 2.17
CA CYS A 309 -17.55 9.25 2.30
C CYS A 309 -17.21 9.96 0.99
N ASP A 310 -16.82 9.23 -0.06
CA ASP A 310 -16.58 9.81 -1.38
C ASP A 310 -17.91 10.34 -1.95
N THR A 311 -17.87 11.43 -2.73
CA THR A 311 -19.09 12.01 -3.34
C THR A 311 -19.84 11.02 -4.22
N ARG A 312 -19.11 10.08 -4.83
CA ARG A 312 -19.65 8.98 -5.63
C ARG A 312 -18.87 7.69 -5.31
N PRO A 313 -19.23 6.98 -4.24
CA PRO A 313 -18.50 5.79 -3.82
C PRO A 313 -18.63 4.70 -4.90
N ARG A 314 -17.50 4.17 -5.37
CA ARG A 314 -17.49 3.03 -6.31
C ARG A 314 -17.86 1.76 -5.55
N THR A 315 -18.77 0.92 -6.06
CA THR A 315 -19.13 -0.38 -5.44
C THR A 315 -19.44 -0.27 -3.93
N PRO A 316 -20.37 0.61 -3.50
CA PRO A 316 -20.61 0.91 -2.09
C PRO A 316 -20.90 -0.33 -1.23
N GLU A 317 -21.53 -1.35 -1.80
CA GLU A 317 -21.86 -2.63 -1.16
C GLU A 317 -20.63 -3.50 -0.82
N LYS A 318 -19.49 -3.26 -1.46
CA LYS A 318 -18.23 -3.97 -1.18
C LYS A 318 -17.60 -3.50 0.14
N TRP A 319 -17.65 -2.20 0.43
CA TRP A 319 -16.84 -1.60 1.48
C TRP A 319 -17.19 -2.07 2.91
N PRO A 320 -18.48 -2.17 3.30
CA PRO A 320 -18.83 -2.73 4.61
C PRO A 320 -18.40 -4.19 4.77
N ARG A 321 -18.51 -5.00 3.71
CA ARG A 321 -18.09 -6.42 3.73
C ARG A 321 -16.59 -6.53 3.96
N GLN A 322 -15.81 -5.74 3.21
CA GLN A 322 -14.35 -5.69 3.35
C GLN A 322 -13.93 -5.17 4.73
N ALA A 323 -14.58 -4.12 5.25
CA ALA A 323 -14.31 -3.60 6.59
C ALA A 323 -14.57 -4.66 7.67
N ARG A 324 -15.71 -5.37 7.62
CA ARG A 324 -16.01 -6.47 8.56
C ARG A 324 -15.00 -7.61 8.46
N ALA A 325 -14.55 -7.99 7.27
CA ALA A 325 -13.53 -9.02 7.09
C ALA A 325 -12.22 -8.65 7.79
N TYR A 326 -11.75 -7.41 7.62
CA TYR A 326 -10.58 -6.91 8.34
C TYR A 326 -10.79 -6.83 9.85
N LEU A 327 -11.97 -6.44 10.34
CA LEU A 327 -12.25 -6.42 11.77
C LEU A 327 -12.18 -7.82 12.41
N ARG A 328 -12.61 -8.88 11.70
CA ARG A 328 -12.45 -10.26 12.17
C ARG A 328 -10.98 -10.65 12.31
N LEU A 329 -10.14 -10.31 11.32
CA LEU A 329 -8.70 -10.53 11.40
C LEU A 329 -8.07 -9.72 12.54
N ALA A 330 -8.49 -8.46 12.71
CA ALA A 330 -8.03 -7.61 13.80
C ALA A 330 -8.35 -8.22 15.17
N LEU A 331 -9.57 -8.72 15.35
CA LEU A 331 -9.99 -9.40 16.58
C LEU A 331 -9.20 -10.68 16.83
N PHE A 332 -9.01 -11.51 15.80
CA PHE A 332 -8.24 -12.74 15.93
C PHE A 332 -6.81 -12.48 16.38
N ASP A 333 -6.09 -11.56 15.74
CA ASP A 333 -4.71 -11.22 16.09
C ASP A 333 -4.63 -10.50 17.45
N ALA A 334 -5.60 -9.64 17.79
CA ALA A 334 -5.67 -8.99 19.09
C ALA A 334 -5.92 -9.99 20.24
N LEU A 335 -6.81 -10.97 20.07
CA LEU A 335 -7.04 -12.00 21.09
C LEU A 335 -5.81 -12.88 21.31
N LYS A 336 -5.05 -13.19 20.25
CA LYS A 336 -3.76 -13.88 20.38
C LYS A 336 -2.74 -13.02 21.13
N LEU A 337 -2.68 -11.73 20.81
CA LEU A 337 -1.83 -10.76 21.52
C LEU A 337 -2.16 -10.72 23.01
N ASP A 338 -3.43 -10.58 23.36
CA ASP A 338 -3.88 -10.48 24.76
C ASP A 338 -3.52 -11.72 25.57
N ARG A 339 -3.67 -12.93 24.99
CA ARG A 339 -3.23 -14.18 25.62
C ARG A 339 -1.72 -14.21 25.84
N LEU A 340 -0.94 -13.82 24.83
CA LEU A 340 0.52 -13.82 24.91
C LEU A 340 1.04 -12.85 25.97
N GLU A 341 0.46 -11.65 26.05
CA GLU A 341 0.86 -10.64 27.04
C GLU A 341 0.42 -10.99 28.46
N ASN A 342 -0.70 -11.72 28.63
CA ASN A 342 -1.14 -12.18 29.95
C ASN A 342 -0.37 -13.43 30.43
N ALA A 343 0.04 -14.32 29.53
CA ALA A 343 0.88 -15.48 29.87
C ALA A 343 2.32 -15.08 30.24
N ALA A 344 2.76 -13.89 29.84
CA ALA A 344 4.08 -13.35 30.16
C ALA A 344 4.13 -12.58 31.50
N LEU A 345 3.01 -12.45 32.22
CA LEU A 345 2.99 -11.89 33.57
C LEU A 345 3.37 -13.00 34.57
N PRO A 346 4.28 -12.76 35.54
CA PRO A 346 4.49 -13.70 36.62
C PRO A 346 3.17 -13.95 37.36
N ALA A 347 2.91 -15.22 37.73
CA ALA A 347 1.80 -15.57 38.60
C ALA A 347 1.91 -14.76 39.91
N PRO A 348 0.77 -14.33 40.49
CA PRO A 348 0.75 -13.47 41.67
C PRO A 348 1.50 -14.06 42.87
#